data_AF-A0A1F4AD41-F1
#
_entry.id   AF-A0A1F4AD41-F1
#
_cell.length_a   1.000
_cell.length_b   1.000
_cell.length_c   1.000
_cell.angle_alpha   90.00
_cell.angle_beta   90.00
_cell.angle_gamma   90.00
#
_symmetry.space_group_name_H-M   'P 1'
#
loop_
_entity.id
_entity.type
_entity.pdbx_description
1 polymer ?
#
loop_
_entity_poly.entity_id
_entity_poly.type
_entity_poly.pdbx_seq_one_letter_code
_entity_poly.pdbx_strand_id
1 'polypeptide(L)'
;MKEIRLTDVGQLKNELAKYRAGKKLDIRLFNQVARLAWLGKIVLCPLDPEDPTCKSWLLHLQPLEGLAAQIIKVDEDLNGMPFGSQIHILDAEQGTALASILRGGMERRAEELHTLEARDFYFERFFPQGEKP
;
A
#
# COMPACT_ATOMS: atom_id res chain seq x y z
N MET A 1 17.23 20.82 31.35
CA MET A 1 16.55 20.63 30.05
C MET A 1 16.81 21.89 29.23
N LYS A 2 17.47 21.80 28.06
CA LYS A 2 17.70 23.00 27.24
C LYS A 2 16.37 23.37 26.56
N GLU A 3 15.81 24.52 26.92
CA GLU A 3 14.66 25.11 26.22
C GLU A 3 15.06 25.37 24.77
N ILE A 4 14.45 24.62 23.85
CA ILE A 4 14.49 24.97 22.44
C ILE A 4 13.63 26.22 22.31
N ARG A 5 14.26 27.39 22.12
CA ARG A 5 13.54 28.63 21.80
C ARG A 5 12.90 28.47 20.42
N LEU A 6 11.66 28.00 20.39
CA LEU A 6 10.85 27.91 19.17
C LEU A 6 10.42 29.33 18.80
N THR A 7 11.21 29.98 17.95
CA THR A 7 10.98 31.34 17.46
C THR A 7 9.67 31.48 16.66
N ASP A 8 9.10 30.36 16.19
CA ASP A 8 7.85 30.37 15.43
C ASP A 8 6.94 29.17 15.75
N VAL A 9 6.28 29.24 16.91
CA VAL A 9 5.27 28.25 17.34
C VAL A 9 4.08 28.19 16.37
N GLY A 10 3.76 29.29 15.68
CA GLY A 10 2.65 29.37 14.73
C GLY A 10 2.89 28.54 13.48
N GLN A 11 4.06 28.70 12.84
CA GLN A 11 4.46 27.89 11.69
C GLN A 11 4.51 26.40 12.04
N LEU A 12 5.06 26.04 13.19
CA LEU A 12 5.10 24.65 13.64
C LEU A 12 3.72 24.03 13.77
N LYS A 13 2.75 24.75 14.36
CA LYS A 13 1.36 24.29 14.44
C LYS A 13 0.74 24.07 13.07
N ASN A 14 1.01 24.97 12.13
CA ASN A 14 0.50 24.88 10.77
C ASN A 14 1.11 23.67 10.02
N GLU A 15 2.41 23.45 10.14
CA GLU A 15 3.05 22.27 9.54
C GLU A 15 2.54 20.97 10.17
N LEU A 16 2.38 20.92 11.49
CA LEU A 16 1.82 19.77 12.18
C LEU A 16 0.38 19.47 11.71
N ALA A 17 -0.44 20.52 11.52
CA ALA A 17 -1.79 20.38 11.00
C ALA A 17 -1.81 19.84 9.57
N LYS A 18 -0.88 20.27 8.70
CA LYS A 18 -0.73 19.71 7.35
C LYS A 18 -0.39 18.23 7.39
N TYR A 19 0.53 17.82 8.26
CA TYR A 19 0.88 16.41 8.40
C TYR A 19 -0.29 15.57 8.93
N ARG A 20 -1.03 16.07 9.94
CA ARG A 20 -2.24 15.41 10.47
C ARG A 20 -3.38 15.29 9.44
N ALA A 21 -3.44 16.21 8.49
CA ALA A 21 -4.41 16.13 7.39
C ALA A 21 -3.99 15.11 6.32
N GLY A 22 -2.68 14.92 6.12
CA GLY A 22 -2.14 14.10 5.04
C GLY A 22 -2.31 14.75 3.66
N LYS A 23 -1.91 14.02 2.62
CA LYS A 23 -1.99 14.48 1.23
C LYS A 23 -2.73 13.46 0.36
N LYS A 24 -3.51 13.96 -0.59
CA LYS A 24 -4.04 13.14 -1.67
C LYS A 24 -2.96 12.91 -2.72
N LEU A 25 -2.85 11.66 -3.16
CA LEU A 25 -2.16 11.30 -4.39
C LEU A 25 -3.01 11.72 -5.58
N ASP A 26 -2.35 12.09 -6.67
CA ASP A 26 -3.04 12.19 -7.96
C ASP A 26 -3.54 10.82 -8.43
N ILE A 27 -4.42 10.81 -9.44
CA ILE A 27 -5.08 9.61 -9.94
C ILE A 27 -4.08 8.55 -10.43
N ARG A 28 -2.99 8.98 -11.08
CA ARG A 28 -1.98 8.08 -11.65
C ARG A 28 -1.23 7.37 -10.51
N LEU A 29 -0.71 8.14 -9.57
CA LEU A 29 -0.01 7.63 -8.39
C LEU A 29 -0.92 6.78 -7.51
N PHE A 30 -2.16 7.21 -7.28
CA PHE A 30 -3.13 6.42 -6.50
C PHE A 30 -3.35 5.04 -7.12
N ASN A 31 -3.58 4.97 -8.44
CA ASN A 31 -3.79 3.69 -9.13
C ASN A 31 -2.55 2.78 -9.07
N GLN A 32 -1.36 3.36 -9.15
CA GLN A 32 -0.12 2.62 -9.01
C GLN A 32 0.02 2.03 -7.60
N VAL A 33 -0.19 2.84 -6.57
CA VAL A 33 -0.20 2.38 -5.17
C VAL A 33 -1.28 1.35 -4.94
N ALA A 34 -2.48 1.51 -5.50
CA ALA A 34 -3.58 0.56 -5.38
C ALA A 34 -3.21 -0.83 -5.93
N ARG A 35 -2.50 -0.90 -7.07
CA ARG A 35 -2.00 -2.18 -7.61
C ARG A 35 -0.97 -2.81 -6.67
N LEU A 36 -0.06 -2.01 -6.13
CA LEU A 36 0.92 -2.48 -5.14
C LEU A 36 0.24 -2.95 -3.85
N ALA A 37 -0.80 -2.24 -3.41
CA ALA A 37 -1.62 -2.57 -2.25
C ALA A 37 -2.28 -3.92 -2.46
N TRP A 38 -2.94 -4.13 -3.59
CA TRP A 38 -3.57 -5.40 -3.93
C TRP A 38 -2.57 -6.57 -3.87
N LEU A 39 -1.34 -6.34 -4.32
CA LEU A 39 -0.24 -7.32 -4.28
C LEU A 39 0.43 -7.47 -2.91
N GLY A 40 0.01 -6.72 -1.89
CA GLY A 40 0.62 -6.75 -0.56
C GLY A 40 2.06 -6.23 -0.54
N LYS A 41 2.38 -5.29 -1.44
CA LYS A 41 3.71 -4.65 -1.55
C LYS A 41 3.75 -3.26 -0.93
N ILE A 42 2.82 -2.99 -0.02
CA ILE A 42 2.78 -1.75 0.76
C ILE A 42 2.71 -2.08 2.24
N VAL A 43 3.16 -1.14 3.06
CA VAL A 43 2.85 -1.08 4.49
C VAL A 43 1.98 0.16 4.71
N LEU A 44 0.89 -0.03 5.43
CA LEU A 44 -0.07 1.02 5.72
C LEU A 44 -0.44 0.99 7.21
N CYS A 45 -0.31 2.11 7.90
CA CYS A 45 -0.74 2.24 9.30
C CYS A 45 -1.30 3.64 9.59
N PRO A 46 -2.16 3.80 10.62
CA PRO A 46 -2.55 5.12 11.09
C PRO A 46 -1.31 5.96 11.45
N LEU A 47 -1.29 7.24 11.07
CA LEU A 47 -0.16 8.13 11.36
C LEU A 47 0.07 8.28 12.87
N ASP A 48 -1.02 8.47 13.60
CA ASP A 48 -1.02 8.63 15.05
C ASP A 48 -2.18 7.78 15.60
N PRO A 49 -1.92 6.54 16.02
CA PRO A 49 -2.97 5.65 16.54
C PRO A 49 -3.47 6.05 17.93
N GLU A 50 -2.74 6.92 18.65
CA GLU A 50 -3.11 7.40 19.98
C GLU A 50 -4.03 8.62 19.93
N ASP A 51 -4.02 9.38 18.82
CA ASP A 51 -4.91 10.52 18.58
C ASP A 51 -6.13 10.13 17.72
N PRO A 52 -7.34 10.00 18.30
CA PRO A 52 -8.54 9.64 17.54
C PRO A 52 -8.94 10.68 16.48
N THR A 53 -8.43 11.92 16.57
CA THR A 53 -8.71 12.99 15.62
C THR A 53 -7.77 12.94 14.41
N CYS A 54 -6.63 12.28 14.54
CA CYS A 54 -5.69 12.07 13.44
C CYS A 54 -6.16 10.91 12.57
N LYS A 55 -6.68 11.24 11.38
CA LYS A 55 -7.22 10.24 10.44
C LYS A 55 -6.29 9.96 9.25
N SER A 56 -5.15 10.64 9.17
CA SER A 56 -4.14 10.41 8.14
C SER A 56 -3.43 9.07 8.33
N TRP A 57 -2.87 8.57 7.24
CA TRP A 57 -2.20 7.28 7.18
C TRP A 57 -0.75 7.43 6.77
N LEU A 58 0.13 6.61 7.34
CA LEU A 58 1.47 6.38 6.84
C LEU A 58 1.42 5.28 5.79
N LEU A 59 1.92 5.59 4.60
CA LEU A 59 2.12 4.66 3.49
C LEU A 59 3.62 4.49 3.28
N HIS A 60 4.07 3.25 3.19
CA HIS A 60 5.39 2.90 2.70
C HIS A 60 5.27 1.89 1.56
N LEU A 61 5.99 2.14 0.46
CA LEU A 61 6.07 1.22 -0.67
C LEU A 61 7.32 0.36 -0.55
N GLN A 62 7.13 -0.95 -0.52
CA GLN A 62 8.25 -1.87 -0.53
C GLN A 62 8.95 -1.85 -1.90
N PRO A 63 10.28 -2.03 -1.94
CA PRO A 63 10.99 -2.28 -3.18
C PRO A 63 10.35 -3.46 -3.93
N LEU A 64 10.19 -3.31 -5.25
CA LEU A 64 9.76 -4.41 -6.08
C LEU A 64 10.95 -5.32 -6.38
N GLU A 65 10.73 -6.62 -6.23
CA GLU A 65 11.74 -7.65 -6.45
C GLU A 65 11.18 -8.78 -7.33
N GLY A 66 12.06 -9.49 -8.01
CA GLY A 66 11.73 -10.66 -8.82
C GLY A 66 10.71 -10.37 -9.94
N LEU A 67 9.72 -11.26 -10.09
CA LEU A 67 8.70 -11.17 -11.14
C LEU A 67 7.85 -9.89 -11.03
N ALA A 68 7.59 -9.40 -9.82
CA ALA A 68 6.80 -8.17 -9.63
C ALA A 68 7.51 -6.94 -10.23
N ALA A 69 8.84 -6.86 -10.10
CA ALA A 69 9.65 -5.79 -10.69
C ALA A 69 9.68 -5.82 -12.23
N GLN A 70 9.49 -6.99 -12.84
CA GLN A 70 9.47 -7.14 -14.30
C GLN A 70 8.12 -6.74 -14.91
N ILE A 71 7.03 -6.94 -14.17
CA ILE A 71 5.66 -6.72 -14.66
C ILE A 71 5.17 -5.31 -14.33
N ILE A 72 5.54 -4.77 -13.17
CA ILE A 72 5.04 -3.50 -12.67
C ILE A 72 6.08 -2.41 -12.91
N LYS A 73 5.74 -1.46 -13.77
CA LYS A 73 6.50 -0.22 -13.91
C LYS A 73 6.01 0.76 -12.85
N VAL A 74 6.91 1.16 -11.96
CA VAL A 74 6.66 2.16 -10.94
C VAL A 74 7.13 3.48 -11.51
N ASP A 75 6.20 4.40 -11.77
CA ASP A 75 6.56 5.73 -12.25
C ASP A 75 7.28 6.53 -11.13
N GLU A 76 8.05 7.53 -11.57
CA GLU A 76 8.65 8.54 -10.71
C GLU A 76 7.58 9.43 -10.05
N ASP A 77 7.92 9.96 -8.87
CA ASP A 77 7.14 10.96 -8.15
C ASP A 77 7.16 12.32 -8.88
N LEU A 78 6.42 13.30 -8.35
CA LEU A 78 6.37 14.67 -8.92
C LEU A 78 7.73 15.40 -8.93
N ASN A 79 8.76 14.85 -8.26
CA ASN A 79 10.10 15.43 -8.13
C ASN A 79 11.18 14.63 -8.90
N GLY A 80 10.80 13.65 -9.73
CA GLY A 80 11.75 12.82 -10.49
C GLY A 80 12.52 11.83 -9.61
N MET A 81 12.09 11.60 -8.36
CA MET A 81 12.61 10.50 -7.55
C MET A 81 11.69 9.29 -7.69
N PRO A 82 12.22 8.06 -7.54
CA PRO A 82 11.35 6.88 -7.47
C PRO A 82 10.32 7.09 -6.36
N PHE A 83 9.03 7.03 -6.71
CA PHE A 83 7.95 7.04 -5.71
C PHE A 83 8.05 5.79 -4.80
N GLY A 84 8.64 4.71 -5.32
CA GLY A 84 9.00 3.53 -4.54
C GLY A 84 10.11 3.82 -3.52
N SER A 85 10.00 3.21 -2.32
CA SER A 85 10.94 3.35 -1.19
C SER A 85 10.80 4.61 -0.32
N GLN A 86 9.80 5.46 -0.56
CA GLN A 86 9.50 6.61 0.28
C GLN A 86 8.41 6.31 1.32
N ILE A 87 8.34 7.15 2.37
CA ILE A 87 7.22 7.20 3.33
C ILE A 87 6.35 8.39 2.95
N HIS A 88 5.07 8.14 2.73
CA HIS A 88 4.08 9.16 2.41
C HIS A 88 3.04 9.26 3.52
N ILE A 89 2.55 10.47 3.78
CA ILE A 89 1.39 10.68 4.65
C ILE A 89 0.17 10.93 3.76
N LEU A 90 -0.74 9.97 3.76
CA LEU A 90 -1.99 10.04 3.04
C LEU A 90 -3.09 10.63 3.89
N ASP A 91 -4.05 11.24 3.22
CA ASP A 91 -5.28 11.65 3.88
C ASP A 91 -6.14 10.46 4.30
N ALA A 92 -7.20 10.76 5.05
CA ALA A 92 -8.10 9.75 5.58
C ALA A 92 -8.84 8.94 4.50
N GLU A 93 -9.26 9.61 3.42
CA GLU A 93 -10.08 9.02 2.37
C GLU A 93 -9.27 8.00 1.55
N GLN A 94 -8.13 8.42 1.01
CA GLN A 94 -7.30 7.55 0.19
C GLN A 94 -6.60 6.48 1.02
N GLY A 95 -6.20 6.79 2.25
CA GLY A 95 -5.64 5.78 3.17
C GLY A 95 -6.65 4.67 3.47
N THR A 96 -7.91 5.01 3.75
CA THR A 96 -8.97 4.01 3.99
C THR A 96 -9.26 3.19 2.73
N ALA A 97 -9.30 3.83 1.56
CA ALA A 97 -9.50 3.13 0.29
C ALA A 97 -8.38 2.11 0.01
N LEU A 98 -7.12 2.49 0.22
CA LEU A 98 -5.98 1.60 0.05
C LEU A 98 -5.98 0.46 1.07
N ALA A 99 -6.39 0.70 2.32
CA ALA A 99 -6.55 -0.35 3.32
C ALA A 99 -7.57 -1.41 2.88
N SER A 100 -8.69 -0.98 2.28
CA SER A 100 -9.71 -1.87 1.72
C SER A 100 -9.18 -2.68 0.55
N ILE A 101 -8.45 -2.05 -0.38
CA ILE A 101 -7.85 -2.72 -1.54
C ILE A 101 -6.80 -3.74 -1.11
N LEU A 102 -5.95 -3.40 -0.14
CA LEU A 102 -4.94 -4.30 0.44
C LEU A 102 -5.60 -5.55 1.01
N ARG A 103 -6.67 -5.38 1.81
CA ARG A 103 -7.44 -6.48 2.39
C ARG A 103 -8.04 -7.38 1.32
N GLY A 104 -8.79 -6.80 0.36
CA GLY A 104 -9.43 -7.57 -0.70
C GLY A 104 -8.43 -8.29 -1.61
N GLY A 105 -7.26 -7.69 -1.85
CA GLY A 105 -6.18 -8.34 -2.60
C GLY A 105 -5.49 -9.47 -1.83
N MET A 106 -5.37 -9.37 -0.51
CA MET A 106 -4.92 -10.48 0.34
C MET A 106 -5.93 -11.65 0.30
N GLU A 107 -7.20 -11.36 0.54
CA GLU A 107 -8.27 -12.37 0.58
C GLU A 107 -8.35 -13.15 -0.74
N ARG A 108 -8.38 -12.45 -1.88
CA ARG A 108 -8.44 -13.10 -3.20
C ARG A 108 -7.23 -13.97 -3.51
N ARG A 109 -6.02 -13.52 -3.17
CA ARG A 109 -4.81 -14.32 -3.40
C ARG A 109 -4.78 -15.55 -2.49
N ALA A 110 -5.30 -15.46 -1.27
CA ALA A 110 -5.44 -16.62 -0.40
C ALA A 110 -6.42 -17.65 -1.01
N GLU A 111 -7.57 -17.19 -1.54
CA GLU A 111 -8.53 -18.06 -2.25
C GLU A 111 -7.89 -18.74 -3.48
N GLU A 112 -7.11 -18.00 -4.28
CA GLU A 112 -6.40 -18.53 -5.45
C GLU A 112 -5.37 -19.59 -5.04
N LEU A 113 -4.63 -19.36 -3.96
CA LEU A 113 -3.64 -20.32 -3.43
C LEU A 113 -4.31 -21.59 -2.89
N HIS A 114 -5.42 -21.46 -2.17
CA HIS A 114 -6.21 -22.62 -1.73
C HIS A 114 -6.78 -23.41 -2.92
N THR A 115 -7.28 -22.71 -3.94
CA THR A 115 -7.74 -23.34 -5.18
C THR A 115 -6.62 -24.09 -5.88
N LEU A 116 -5.42 -23.51 -5.92
CA LEU A 116 -4.23 -24.10 -6.51
C LEU A 116 -3.77 -25.35 -5.74
N GLU A 117 -3.80 -25.31 -4.41
CA GLU A 117 -3.45 -26.44 -3.55
C GLU A 117 -4.37 -27.65 -3.75
N ALA A 118 -5.67 -27.40 -3.93
CA ALA A 118 -6.65 -28.45 -4.21
C ALA A 118 -6.60 -28.99 -5.65
N ARG A 119 -5.77 -28.39 -6.53
CA ARG A 119 -5.78 -28.68 -7.96
C ARG A 119 -4.90 -29.88 -8.30
N ASP A 120 -5.50 -30.88 -8.94
CA ASP A 120 -4.80 -32.08 -9.38
C ASP A 120 -4.34 -31.96 -10.84
N PHE A 121 -3.25 -31.22 -11.04
CA PHE A 121 -2.67 -31.00 -12.36
C PHE A 121 -2.30 -32.29 -13.10
N TYR A 122 -1.93 -33.34 -12.38
CA TYR A 122 -1.54 -34.61 -12.99
C TYR A 122 -2.76 -35.30 -13.59
N PHE A 123 -3.85 -35.42 -12.83
CA PHE A 123 -5.07 -36.02 -13.33
C PHE A 123 -5.75 -35.16 -14.41
N GLU A 124 -5.76 -33.84 -14.27
CA GLU A 124 -6.24 -32.95 -15.33
C GLU A 124 -5.48 -33.14 -16.64
N ARG A 125 -4.16 -33.37 -16.58
CA ARG A 125 -3.30 -33.46 -17.76
C ARG A 125 -3.33 -34.83 -18.42
N PHE A 126 -3.38 -35.91 -17.62
CA PHE A 126 -3.19 -37.28 -18.08
C PHE A 126 -4.45 -38.14 -18.04
N PHE A 127 -5.50 -37.72 -17.33
CA PHE A 127 -6.80 -38.40 -17.24
C PHE A 127 -7.98 -37.45 -17.48
N PRO A 128 -8.01 -36.73 -18.62
CA PRO A 128 -9.01 -35.70 -18.89
C PRO A 128 -10.45 -36.22 -19.03
N GLN A 129 -10.65 -37.54 -19.18
CA GLN A 129 -11.97 -38.18 -19.26
C GLN A 129 -12.49 -38.70 -17.90
N GLY A 130 -11.79 -38.41 -16.79
CA GLY A 130 -12.23 -38.81 -15.46
C GLY A 130 -11.99 -40.29 -15.11
N GLU A 131 -11.24 -41.01 -15.96
CA GLU A 131 -10.74 -42.34 -15.66
C GLU A 131 -9.63 -42.24 -14.60
N LYS A 132 -10.02 -42.14 -13.32
CA LYS A 132 -9.09 -42.44 -12.23
C LYS A 132 -8.79 -43.95 -12.27
N PRO A 133 -7.54 -44.38 -12.04
CA PRO A 133 -7.22 -45.79 -11.92
C PRO A 133 -7.97 -46.44 -10.75
#